data_AF-A0A939BX18-F1
#
_entry.id   AF-A0A939BX18-F1
#
_cell.length_a   1.000
_cell.length_b   1.000
_cell.length_c   1.000
_cell.angle_alpha   90.00
_cell.angle_beta   90.00
_cell.angle_gamma   90.00
#
_symmetry.space_group_name_H-M   'P 1'
#
loop_
_entity.id
_entity.type
_entity.pdbx_description
1 polymer ?
#
loop_
_entity_poly.entity_id
_entity_poly.type
_entity_poly.pdbx_seq_one_letter_code
_entity_poly.pdbx_strand_id
1 'polypeptide(L)'
;MSWLYLLSILGSTLGVGLLDRRWRLAAFADGVLVAKVMLAGLGFFLCWDLVAIALGIYERGDSPGMTGLEVLPELPIEEIFFILFLCYLTLVLHGGWLRLLGAVARKESDG
;
A
#
# COMPACT_ATOMS: atom_id res chain seq x y z
N MET A 1 -7.05 9.23 21.35
CA MET A 1 -6.06 9.73 20.38
C MET A 1 -4.81 8.91 20.53
N SER A 2 -4.72 7.86 19.72
CA SER A 2 -3.66 6.86 19.77
C SER A 2 -2.92 6.87 18.44
N TRP A 3 -1.61 6.64 18.47
CA TRP A 3 -0.76 6.59 17.26
C TRP A 3 -0.58 5.15 16.74
N LEU A 4 -1.27 4.18 17.37
CA LEU A 4 -1.06 2.77 17.12
C LEU A 4 -1.38 2.37 15.68
N TYR A 5 -2.43 2.94 15.08
CA TYR A 5 -2.79 2.61 13.70
C TYR A 5 -1.71 3.07 12.71
N LEU A 6 -1.30 4.34 12.79
CA LEU A 6 -0.24 4.88 11.94
C LEU A 6 1.08 4.13 12.13
N LEU A 7 1.47 3.85 13.37
CA LEU A 7 2.68 3.08 13.67
C LEU A 7 2.61 1.65 13.12
N SER A 8 1.43 1.02 13.14
CA SER A 8 1.23 -0.31 12.57
C SER A 8 1.39 -0.28 11.05
N ILE A 9 0.80 0.70 10.37
CA ILE A 9 0.98 0.88 8.91
C ILE A 9 2.45 1.09 8.58
N LEU A 10 3.14 1.98 9.30
CA LEU A 10 4.56 2.26 9.06
C LEU A 10 5.42 1.02 9.32
N GLY A 11 5.17 0.30 10.43
CA GLY A 11 5.85 -0.95 10.75
C GLY A 11 5.65 -2.02 9.67
N SER A 12 4.42 -2.23 9.21
CA SER A 12 4.11 -3.15 8.11
C SER A 12 4.75 -2.71 6.79
N THR A 13 4.73 -1.41 6.48
CA THR A 13 5.36 -0.86 5.27
C THR A 13 6.87 -1.10 5.27
N LEU A 14 7.53 -0.87 6.41
CA LEU A 14 8.95 -1.18 6.59
C LEU A 14 9.24 -2.66 6.42
N GLY A 15 8.40 -3.53 7.00
CA GLY A 15 8.52 -4.98 6.83
C GLY A 15 8.45 -5.40 5.37
N VAL A 16 7.45 -4.92 4.62
CA VAL A 16 7.30 -5.16 3.18
C VAL A 16 8.50 -4.59 2.40
N GLY A 17 8.97 -3.40 2.76
CA GLY A 17 10.13 -2.77 2.14
C GLY A 17 11.43 -3.54 2.32
N LEU A 18 11.61 -4.19 3.48
CA LEU A 18 12.76 -5.09 3.71
C LEU A 18 12.70 -6.33 2.82
N LEU A 19 11.52 -6.92 2.63
CA LEU A 19 11.32 -8.06 1.72
C LEU A 19 11.60 -7.65 0.27
N ASP A 20 11.06 -6.51 -0.16
CA ASP A 20 11.31 -5.96 -1.49
C ASP A 20 12.80 -5.69 -1.71
N ARG A 21 13.51 -5.12 -0.74
CA ARG A 21 14.96 -4.93 -0.81
C ARG A 21 15.71 -6.25 -0.92
N ARG A 22 15.32 -7.25 -0.13
CA ARG A 22 16.01 -8.54 -0.04
C ARG A 22 15.93 -9.35 -1.33
N TRP A 23 14.81 -9.28 -2.04
CA TRP A 23 14.58 -10.07 -3.26
C TRP A 23 14.42 -9.25 -4.54
N ARG A 24 14.48 -7.91 -4.43
CA ARG A 24 14.33 -6.94 -5.53
C ARG A 24 13.07 -7.20 -6.33
N LEU A 25 11.91 -7.09 -5.66
CA LEU A 25 10.62 -7.54 -6.21
C LEU A 25 9.91 -6.45 -7.00
N ALA A 26 9.97 -5.20 -6.54
CA ALA A 26 9.28 -4.06 -7.10
C ALA A 26 10.17 -2.81 -7.11
N ALA A 27 10.21 -2.04 -6.01
CA ALA A 27 10.86 -0.72 -6.00
C ALA A 27 12.38 -0.82 -6.18
N PHE A 28 12.98 -1.90 -5.67
CA PHE A 28 14.42 -2.17 -5.82
C PHE A 28 14.79 -2.85 -7.16
N ALA A 29 13.79 -3.18 -7.99
CA ALA A 29 13.96 -3.63 -9.37
C ALA A 29 13.83 -2.45 -10.35
N ASP A 30 12.73 -1.68 -10.26
CA ASP A 30 12.48 -0.47 -11.05
C ASP A 30 11.69 0.55 -10.22
N GLY A 31 12.42 1.43 -9.52
CA GLY A 31 11.81 2.43 -8.66
C GLY A 31 11.03 3.51 -9.40
N VAL A 32 11.36 3.78 -10.68
CA VAL A 32 10.68 4.82 -11.47
C VAL A 32 9.30 4.34 -11.91
N LEU A 33 9.21 3.10 -12.38
CA LEU A 33 7.92 2.48 -12.73
C LEU A 33 7.03 2.37 -11.50
N VAL A 34 7.59 1.88 -10.38
CA VAL A 34 6.86 1.76 -9.11
C VAL A 34 6.33 3.10 -8.64
N ALA A 35 7.14 4.16 -8.67
CA ALA A 35 6.69 5.50 -8.28
C ALA A 35 5.51 5.98 -9.14
N LYS A 36 5.54 5.74 -10.46
CA LYS A 36 4.41 6.11 -11.35
C LYS A 36 3.13 5.35 -11.01
N VAL A 37 3.23 4.04 -10.77
CA VAL A 37 2.06 3.21 -10.42
C VAL A 37 1.52 3.60 -9.04
N MET A 38 2.40 3.86 -8.09
CA MET A 38 2.03 4.36 -6.76
C MET A 38 1.28 5.68 -6.83
N LEU A 39 1.77 6.65 -7.62
CA LEU A 39 1.11 7.93 -7.81
C LEU A 39 -0.25 7.79 -8.50
N ALA A 40 -0.35 6.95 -9.53
CA ALA A 40 -1.60 6.68 -10.22
C ALA A 40 -2.63 5.99 -9.31
N GLY A 41 -2.20 4.98 -8.55
CA GLY A 41 -3.05 4.26 -7.59
C GLY A 41 -3.52 5.17 -6.46
N LEU A 42 -2.59 5.95 -5.87
CA LEU A 42 -2.92 6.93 -4.85
C LEU A 42 -3.97 7.93 -5.35
N GLY A 43 -3.76 8.51 -6.54
CA GLY A 43 -4.72 9.46 -7.12
C GLY A 43 -6.09 8.82 -7.36
N PHE A 44 -6.12 7.60 -7.90
CA PHE A 44 -7.36 6.86 -8.15
C PHE A 44 -8.14 6.57 -6.86
N PHE A 45 -7.48 6.01 -5.84
CA PHE A 45 -8.13 5.68 -4.58
C PHE A 45 -8.57 6.94 -3.83
N LEU A 46 -7.77 8.00 -3.81
CA LEU A 46 -8.20 9.25 -3.20
C LEU A 46 -9.40 9.86 -3.93
N CYS A 47 -9.42 9.83 -5.27
CA CYS A 47 -10.61 10.23 -6.02
C CYS A 47 -11.84 9.41 -5.65
N TRP A 48 -11.66 8.10 -5.44
CA TRP A 48 -12.73 7.20 -5.02
C TRP A 48 -13.22 7.52 -3.59
N ASP A 49 -12.31 7.74 -2.65
CA ASP A 49 -12.63 8.09 -1.27
C ASP A 49 -13.42 9.39 -1.22
N LEU A 50 -13.01 10.42 -1.98
CA LEU A 50 -13.73 11.68 -2.07
C LEU A 50 -15.15 11.51 -2.61
N VAL A 51 -15.35 10.61 -3.59
CA VAL A 51 -16.70 10.28 -4.09
C VAL A 51 -17.51 9.58 -3.01
N ALA A 52 -16.93 8.63 -2.27
CA ALA A 52 -17.61 7.91 -1.20
C ALA A 52 -18.00 8.85 -0.03
N ILE A 53 -17.12 9.78 0.34
CA ILE A 53 -17.39 10.84 1.33
C ILE A 53 -18.52 11.73 0.84
N ALA A 54 -18.49 12.18 -0.42
CA ALA A 54 -19.54 13.02 -1.00
C ALA A 54 -20.92 12.32 -1.04
N LEU A 55 -20.93 10.98 -1.14
CA LEU A 55 -22.15 10.17 -1.08
C LEU A 55 -22.60 9.84 0.35
N GLY A 56 -21.85 10.27 1.38
CA GLY A 56 -22.15 9.96 2.78
C GLY A 56 -21.99 8.48 3.13
N ILE A 57 -21.19 7.74 2.36
CA ILE A 57 -20.95 6.31 2.60
C ILE A 57 -19.96 6.11 3.75
N TYR A 58 -19.06 7.07 3.96
CA TYR A 58 -18.16 7.08 5.09
C TYR A 58 -18.88 7.59 6.33
N GLU A 59 -19.25 6.69 7.24
CA GLU A 59 -19.62 7.08 8.60
C GLU A 59 -18.35 7.25 9.44
N ARG A 60 -18.28 8.36 10.17
CA ARG A 60 -17.20 8.73 11.10
C ARG A 60 -16.84 7.55 12.00
N GLY A 61 -15.75 6.86 11.67
CA GLY A 61 -15.13 5.91 12.57
C GLY A 61 -14.43 6.69 13.67
N ASP A 62 -15.15 7.08 14.74
CA ASP A 62 -14.55 7.58 15.99
C ASP A 62 -13.78 6.42 16.66
N SER A 63 -12.67 6.01 16.04
CA SER A 63 -11.83 4.92 16.50
C SER A 63 -10.84 5.48 17.52
N PRO A 64 -10.79 4.96 18.75
CA PRO A 64 -9.84 5.37 19.78
C PRO A 64 -8.36 5.24 19.35
N GLY A 65 -8.12 4.42 18.32
CA GLY A 65 -6.83 4.07 17.73
C GLY A 65 -6.22 5.11 16.79
N MET A 66 -6.95 6.17 16.43
CA MET A 66 -6.53 7.16 15.43
C MET A 66 -5.91 8.40 16.08
N THR A 67 -5.07 9.09 15.32
CA THR A 67 -4.35 10.30 15.75
C THR A 67 -5.29 11.49 15.92
N GLY A 68 -6.41 11.50 15.18
CA GLY A 68 -7.36 12.61 15.12
C GLY A 68 -6.94 13.73 14.16
N LEU A 69 -5.91 13.50 13.33
CA LEU A 69 -5.49 14.44 12.29
C LEU A 69 -6.22 14.15 10.98
N GLU A 70 -7.01 15.12 10.52
CA GLU A 70 -7.76 15.05 9.29
C GLU A 70 -7.12 15.92 8.21
N VAL A 71 -7.03 15.38 7.00
CA VAL A 71 -6.56 16.10 5.80
C VAL A 71 -7.71 16.86 5.16
N LEU A 72 -8.92 16.29 5.20
CA LEU A 72 -10.19 16.86 4.78
C LEU A 72 -11.28 16.39 5.76
N PRO A 73 -12.44 17.06 5.92
CA PRO A 73 -13.53 16.50 6.71
C PRO A 73 -13.80 15.05 6.31
N GLU A 74 -13.72 14.13 7.28
CA GLU A 74 -13.91 12.68 7.11
C GLU A 74 -12.77 11.93 6.39
N LEU A 75 -11.64 12.59 6.09
CA LEU A 75 -10.45 11.96 5.49
C LEU A 75 -9.23 12.03 6.45
N PRO A 76 -9.01 11.02 7.28
CA PRO A 76 -7.88 10.95 8.21
C PRO A 76 -6.54 10.77 7.47
N ILE A 77 -5.47 11.33 8.02
CA ILE A 77 -4.14 11.27 7.38
C ILE A 77 -3.64 9.82 7.24
N GLU A 78 -4.00 8.94 8.16
CA GLU A 78 -3.65 7.53 8.16
C GLU A 78 -4.18 6.79 6.93
N GLU A 79 -5.27 7.26 6.33
CA GLU A 79 -5.86 6.65 5.12
C GLU A 79 -4.94 6.86 3.90
N ILE A 80 -4.29 8.02 3.79
CA ILE A 80 -3.26 8.26 2.77
C ILE A 80 -2.10 7.27 2.92
N PHE A 81 -1.64 7.06 4.16
CA PHE A 81 -0.58 6.08 4.44
C PHE A 81 -1.05 4.66 4.17
N PHE A 82 -2.30 4.33 4.47
CA PHE A 82 -2.89 3.03 4.18
C PHE A 82 -2.97 2.76 2.68
N ILE A 83 -3.42 3.73 1.87
CA ILE A 83 -3.48 3.59 0.40
C ILE A 83 -2.09 3.42 -0.19
N LEU A 84 -1.12 4.21 0.27
CA LEU A 84 0.29 4.05 -0.12
C LEU A 84 0.79 2.65 0.22
N PHE A 85 0.55 2.19 1.45
CA PHE A 85 0.91 0.84 1.88
C PHE A 85 0.23 -0.23 1.02
N LEU A 86 -1.07 -0.10 0.75
CA LEU A 86 -1.85 -1.03 -0.05
C LEU A 86 -1.30 -1.14 -1.47
N CYS A 87 -1.08 -0.01 -2.15
CA CYS A 87 -0.50 0.03 -3.48
C CYS A 87 0.89 -0.62 -3.50
N TYR A 88 1.72 -0.31 -2.50
CA TYR A 88 3.07 -0.86 -2.41
C TYR A 88 3.07 -2.36 -2.15
N LEU A 89 2.23 -2.83 -1.22
CA LEU A 89 2.05 -4.25 -0.92
C LEU A 89 1.62 -5.02 -2.17
N THR A 90 0.66 -4.50 -2.94
CA THR A 90 0.22 -5.14 -4.20
C THR A 90 1.36 -5.28 -5.20
N LEU A 91 2.20 -4.24 -5.36
CA LEU A 91 3.35 -4.29 -6.26
C LEU A 91 4.40 -5.33 -5.81
N VAL A 92 4.68 -5.40 -4.51
CA VAL A 92 5.63 -6.38 -3.95
C VAL A 92 5.10 -7.81 -4.10
N LEU A 93 3.81 -8.03 -3.84
CA LEU A 93 3.17 -9.33 -4.05
C LEU A 93 3.20 -9.75 -5.52
N HIS A 94 2.93 -8.83 -6.44
CA HIS A 94 3.01 -9.07 -7.88
C HIS A 94 4.44 -9.45 -8.31
N GLY A 95 5.45 -8.71 -7.86
CA GLY A 95 6.85 -9.04 -8.11
C GLY A 95 7.26 -10.39 -7.52
N GLY A 96 6.79 -10.71 -6.31
CA GLY A 96 6.95 -12.02 -5.68
C GLY A 96 6.33 -13.15 -6.51
N TRP A 97 5.12 -12.95 -7.02
CA TRP A 97 4.42 -13.92 -7.85
C TRP A 97 5.16 -14.21 -9.16
N LEU A 98 5.59 -13.17 -9.88
CA LEU A 98 6.37 -13.33 -11.12
C LEU A 98 7.68 -14.09 -10.88
N ARG A 99 8.35 -13.82 -9.76
CA ARG A 99 9.57 -14.53 -9.37
C ARG A 99 9.31 -16.01 -9.10
N LEU A 100 8.22 -16.35 -8.42
CA LEU A 100 7.83 -17.74 -8.15
C LEU A 100 7.53 -18.50 -9.44
N LEU A 101 6.75 -17.91 -10.35
CA LEU A 101 6.45 -18.51 -11.65
C LEU A 101 7.74 -18.79 -12.46
N GLY A 102 8.67 -17.84 -12.49
CA GLY A 102 9.97 -18.03 -13.15
C GLY A 102 10.87 -19.07 -12.47
N ALA A 103 10.68 -19.35 -11.18
CA ALA A 103 11.39 -20.42 -10.48
C ALA A 103 10.81 -21.81 -10.81
N VAL A 104 9.49 -21.92 -10.93
CA VAL A 104 8.82 -23.17 -11.32
C VAL A 104 9.20 -23.58 -12.74
N ALA A 105 9.15 -22.64 -13.70
CA ALA A 105 9.47 -22.93 -15.10
C ALA A 105 10.91 -23.44 -15.31
N ARG A 106 11.88 -22.96 -14.53
CA ARG A 106 13.26 -23.47 -14.59
C ARG A 106 13.39 -24.90 -14.07
N LYS A 107 12.58 -25.28 -13.08
CA LYS A 107 12.62 -26.63 -12.49
C LYS A 107 12.11 -27.70 -13.45
N GLU A 108 11.15 -27.36 -14.32
CA GLU A 108 10.63 -28.28 -15.36
C GLU A 108 11.62 -28.49 -16.53
N SER A 109 12.52 -27.53 -16.80
CA SER A 109 13.50 -27.68 -17.88
C SER A 109 14.71 -28.54 -17.50
N ASP A 110 14.96 -28.76 -16.21
CA ASP A 110 16.13 -29.50 -15.69
C ASP A 110 15.79 -30.95 -15.27
N GLY A 111 14.52 -31.38 -15.40
CA GLY A 111 14.04 -32.72 -15.02
C GLY A 111 13.57 -33.54 -16.21
#